data_AF-A0A9W9ERN9-F1
#
_entry.id   AF-A0A9W9ERN9-F1
#
_cell.length_a   1.000
_cell.length_b   1.000
_cell.length_c   1.000
_cell.angle_alpha   90.00
_cell.angle_beta   90.00
_cell.angle_gamma   90.00
#
_symmetry.space_group_name_H-M   'P 1'
#
loop_
_entity.id
_entity.type
_entity.pdbx_description
1 polymer ?
#
loop_
_entity_poly.entity_id
_entity_poly.type
_entity_poly.pdbx_seq_one_letter_code
_entity_poly.pdbx_strand_id
1 'polypeptide(L)'
;MSKSTNDAGWMLATGIQGIPAVIILAGLPFTPNSPRWLISKNRRTDALAALRHLHPKQAVDNGSCELEMIALENSDNKTEKMPWSALFSVANRRRTSIALAIMALQQLTSKVGLGDMAFTYAAVNNGVSVVTALIGMILFDTFGRRDVTFHGWWVQTVFLCLIGGLGSKVHRTISDTIEMAASFILYAAVLHATLGPAAYITAAELGTATLREKTMAISTALNVVVGFVVVYTTPYLLSTPGANLGAKLGYVWAGFAGVGAIWVWFFMPELRERGLEEVDELFAARLPAWRFKKHECSSLGQGVVSIDKGQELKQELELQKYE
;
A
#
# COMPACT_ATOMS: atom_id res chain seq x y z
N MET A 1 -1.15 15.50 31.88
CA MET A 1 -0.88 16.69 31.05
C MET A 1 0.16 17.54 31.74
N SER A 2 1.25 17.87 31.05
CA SER A 2 2.24 18.81 31.57
C SER A 2 1.54 20.14 31.87
N LYS A 3 1.69 20.66 33.10
CA LYS A 3 1.18 21.98 33.51
C LYS A 3 2.15 23.12 33.15
N SER A 4 3.19 22.82 32.37
CA SER A 4 4.25 23.77 31.99
C SER A 4 4.01 24.32 30.60
N THR A 5 4.00 25.65 30.49
CA THR A 5 3.90 26.47 29.26
C THR A 5 5.25 26.66 28.56
N ASN A 6 6.27 25.85 28.87
CA ASN A 6 7.59 25.97 28.26
C ASN A 6 7.64 25.38 26.84
N ASP A 7 8.44 26.00 25.97
CA ASP A 7 8.71 25.55 24.59
C ASP A 7 9.30 24.14 24.49
N ALA A 8 9.82 23.62 25.61
CA ALA A 8 10.38 22.27 25.70
C ALA A 8 9.42 21.18 25.18
N GLY A 9 8.10 21.35 25.33
CA GLY A 9 7.12 20.34 24.91
C GLY A 9 7.12 20.06 23.40
N TRP A 10 7.00 21.09 22.57
CA TRP A 10 6.99 20.92 21.10
C TRP A 10 8.39 20.63 20.56
N MET A 11 9.44 21.16 21.20
CA MET A 11 10.83 20.90 20.84
C MET A 11 11.20 19.43 21.07
N LEU A 12 10.83 18.85 22.21
CA LEU A 12 11.04 17.43 22.50
C LEU A 12 10.23 16.54 21.54
N ALA A 13 8.96 16.89 21.28
CA ALA A 13 8.12 16.14 20.34
C ALA A 13 8.68 16.13 18.91
N THR A 14 9.30 17.24 18.48
CA THR A 14 9.97 17.32 17.18
C THR A 14 11.32 16.62 17.21
N GLY A 15 12.11 16.79 18.27
CA GLY A 15 13.44 16.20 18.41
C GLY A 15 13.43 14.67 18.46
N ILE A 16 12.43 14.06 19.10
CA ILE A 16 12.26 12.60 19.17
C ILE A 16 12.08 11.97 17.78
N GLN A 17 11.53 12.70 16.80
CA GLN A 17 11.39 12.20 15.42
C GLN A 17 12.74 11.93 14.74
N GLY A 18 13.84 12.50 15.25
CA GLY A 18 15.20 12.20 14.79
C GLY A 18 15.69 10.81 15.20
N ILE A 19 15.12 10.20 16.24
CA ILE A 19 15.58 8.90 16.76
C ILE A 19 15.45 7.78 15.70
N PRO A 20 14.29 7.56 15.04
CA PRO A 20 14.19 6.57 13.97
C PRO A 20 15.15 6.82 12.81
N ALA A 21 15.41 8.09 12.44
CA ALA A 21 16.34 8.42 11.37
C ALA A 21 17.79 8.01 11.71
N VAL A 22 18.22 8.26 12.95
CA VAL A 22 19.54 7.83 13.44
C VAL A 22 19.64 6.30 13.45
N ILE A 23 18.60 5.60 13.90
CA ILE A 23 18.56 4.12 13.88
C ILE A 23 18.70 3.59 12.44
N ILE A 24 17.98 4.16 11.47
CA ILE A 24 18.06 3.78 10.06
C ILE A 24 19.47 4.01 9.51
N LEU A 25 20.07 5.18 9.78
CA LEU A 25 21.43 5.50 9.34
C LEU A 25 22.48 4.57 9.95
N ALA A 26 22.34 4.24 11.23
CA ALA A 26 23.20 3.28 11.91
C ALA A 26 23.00 1.84 11.40
N GLY A 27 21.80 1.50 10.93
CA GLY A 27 21.45 0.19 10.37
C GLY A 27 21.93 -0.04 8.93
N LEU A 28 22.17 1.04 8.18
CA LEU A 28 22.50 1.01 6.75
C LEU A 28 23.75 0.17 6.40
N PRO A 29 24.84 0.15 7.21
CA PRO A 29 25.99 -0.73 6.96
C PRO A 29 25.68 -2.24 7.08
N PHE A 30 24.60 -2.61 7.76
CA PHE A 30 24.23 -4.02 8.00
C PHE A 30 23.26 -4.58 6.95
N THR A 31 22.63 -3.73 6.14
CA THR A 31 21.68 -4.18 5.12
C THR A 31 22.40 -4.64 3.85
N PRO A 32 22.10 -5.83 3.30
CA PRO A 32 22.66 -6.25 2.03
C PRO A 32 22.18 -5.33 0.90
N ASN A 33 23.04 -5.09 -0.09
CA ASN A 33 22.65 -4.36 -1.28
C ASN A 33 21.64 -5.16 -2.11
N SER A 34 20.70 -4.46 -2.78
CA SER A 34 19.72 -5.11 -3.66
C SER A 34 20.43 -5.91 -4.77
N PRO A 35 20.13 -7.22 -4.95
CA PRO A 35 20.72 -8.04 -6.01
C PRO A 35 20.50 -7.45 -7.41
N ARG A 36 19.31 -6.90 -7.67
CA ARG A 36 18.97 -6.24 -8.94
C ARG A 36 19.86 -5.02 -9.21
N TRP A 37 20.14 -4.22 -8.18
CA TRP A 37 21.05 -3.08 -8.32
C TRP A 37 22.50 -3.53 -8.58
N LEU A 38 22.96 -4.59 -7.91
CA LEU A 38 24.31 -5.15 -8.13
C LEU A 38 24.48 -5.68 -9.56
N ILE A 39 23.46 -6.34 -10.12
CA ILE A 39 23.46 -6.80 -11.52
C ILE A 39 23.55 -5.60 -12.48
N SER A 40 22.80 -4.52 -12.22
CA SER A 40 22.86 -3.29 -13.05
C SER A 40 24.22 -2.57 -13.02
N LYS A 41 25.08 -2.94 -12.07
CA LYS A 41 26.46 -2.46 -11.93
C LYS A 41 27.50 -3.48 -12.40
N ASN A 42 27.08 -4.55 -13.09
CA ASN A 42 27.92 -5.67 -13.52
C ASN A 42 28.64 -6.39 -12.35
N ARG A 43 28.11 -6.33 -11.13
CA ARG A 43 28.67 -6.97 -9.93
C ARG A 43 28.00 -8.32 -9.65
N ARG A 44 28.18 -9.27 -10.57
CA ARG A 44 27.51 -10.59 -10.56
C ARG A 44 27.80 -11.43 -9.32
N THR A 45 29.06 -11.51 -8.90
CA THR A 45 29.48 -12.30 -7.73
C THR A 45 28.82 -11.82 -6.45
N ASP A 46 28.74 -10.49 -6.28
CA ASP A 46 28.15 -9.85 -5.11
C ASP A 46 26.63 -10.01 -5.12
N ALA A 47 26.02 -9.97 -6.30
CA ALA A 47 24.58 -10.22 -6.47
C ALA A 47 24.21 -11.65 -6.07
N LEU A 48 25.01 -12.64 -6.49
CA LEU A 48 24.81 -14.04 -6.10
C LEU A 48 25.01 -14.24 -4.60
N ALA A 49 26.02 -13.60 -4.01
CA ALA A 49 26.23 -13.63 -2.56
C ALA A 49 25.05 -13.01 -1.80
N ALA A 50 24.50 -11.90 -2.30
CA ALA A 50 23.31 -11.27 -1.73
C ALA A 50 22.06 -12.18 -1.86
N LEU A 51 21.84 -12.83 -3.01
CA LEU A 51 20.75 -13.81 -3.18
C LEU A 51 20.91 -14.98 -2.20
N ARG A 52 22.11 -15.57 -2.10
CA ARG A 52 22.36 -16.66 -1.17
C ARG A 52 22.19 -16.27 0.30
N HIS A 53 22.33 -14.99 0.63
CA HIS A 53 22.06 -14.47 1.97
C HIS A 53 20.57 -14.24 2.24
N LEU A 54 19.80 -13.85 1.22
CA LEU A 54 18.37 -13.55 1.33
C LEU A 54 17.50 -14.81 1.30
N HIS A 55 17.93 -15.86 0.61
CA HIS A 55 17.17 -17.10 0.46
C HIS A 55 17.47 -18.12 1.57
N PRO A 56 16.50 -19.00 1.90
CA PRO A 56 16.74 -20.13 2.79
C PRO A 56 17.87 -21.02 2.27
N LYS A 57 18.65 -21.64 3.16
CA LYS A 57 19.78 -22.51 2.79
C LYS A 57 19.42 -23.59 1.75
N GLN A 58 18.21 -24.14 1.83
CA GLN A 58 17.70 -25.14 0.90
C GLN A 58 17.54 -24.62 -0.54
N ALA A 59 17.21 -23.33 -0.72
CA ALA A 59 17.12 -22.67 -2.03
C ALA A 59 18.49 -22.25 -2.57
N VAL A 60 19.52 -22.22 -1.72
CA VAL A 60 20.91 -22.07 -2.12
C VAL A 60 21.47 -23.39 -2.63
N ASP A 61 21.19 -24.48 -1.92
CA ASP A 61 21.72 -25.81 -2.20
C ASP A 61 21.15 -26.44 -3.48
N ASN A 62 19.93 -26.07 -3.88
CA ASN A 62 19.27 -26.58 -5.08
C ASN A 62 19.56 -25.77 -6.35
N GLY A 63 20.40 -24.73 -6.29
CA GLY A 63 20.75 -23.89 -7.43
C GLY A 63 19.71 -22.84 -7.85
N SER A 64 18.64 -22.63 -7.07
CA SER A 64 17.57 -21.67 -7.42
C SER A 64 18.09 -20.23 -7.50
N CYS A 65 19.04 -19.87 -6.63
CA CYS A 65 19.69 -18.56 -6.66
C CYS A 65 20.40 -18.27 -7.99
N GLU A 66 20.95 -19.29 -8.64
CA GLU A 66 21.67 -19.14 -9.90
C GLU A 66 20.71 -19.00 -11.08
N LEU A 67 19.59 -19.75 -11.04
CA LEU A 67 18.49 -19.60 -12.00
C LEU A 67 17.85 -18.21 -11.92
N GLU A 68 17.60 -17.71 -10.70
CA GLU A 68 17.08 -16.36 -10.49
C GLU A 68 18.06 -15.29 -10.98
N MET A 69 19.36 -15.44 -10.70
CA MET A 69 20.39 -14.52 -11.22
C MET A 69 20.36 -14.45 -12.74
N ILE A 70 20.25 -15.60 -13.44
CA ILE A 70 20.16 -15.64 -14.91
C ILE A 70 18.88 -14.96 -15.41
N ALA A 71 17.75 -15.17 -14.73
CA ALA A 71 16.49 -14.49 -15.07
C ALA A 71 16.61 -12.97 -14.94
N LEU A 72 17.23 -12.51 -13.85
CA LEU A 72 17.49 -11.09 -13.61
C LEU A 72 18.45 -10.49 -14.65
N GLU A 73 19.54 -11.18 -15.01
CA GLU A 73 20.48 -10.72 -16.05
C GLU A 73 19.83 -10.60 -17.43
N ASN A 74 18.96 -11.54 -17.78
CA ASN A 74 18.20 -11.50 -19.04
C ASN A 74 17.18 -10.36 -19.07
N SER A 75 16.65 -9.97 -17.90
CA SER A 75 15.79 -8.80 -17.76
C SER A 75 16.59 -7.49 -17.86
N ASP A 76 17.78 -7.44 -17.24
CA ASP A 76 18.56 -6.21 -17.09
C ASP A 76 19.33 -5.82 -18.37
N ASN A 77 19.82 -6.82 -19.13
CA ASN A 77 20.46 -6.62 -20.43
C ASN A 77 19.54 -5.99 -21.50
N LYS A 78 18.24 -5.82 -21.21
CA LYS A 78 17.26 -5.19 -22.10
C LYS A 78 16.76 -3.82 -21.63
N THR A 79 17.25 -3.29 -20.50
CA THR A 79 16.56 -2.20 -19.80
C THR A 79 17.45 -0.99 -19.47
N GLU A 80 17.81 -0.20 -20.50
CA GLU A 80 18.17 1.19 -20.24
C GLU A 80 17.01 1.94 -19.56
N LYS A 81 17.32 2.77 -18.56
CA LYS A 81 16.31 3.57 -17.85
C LYS A 81 15.60 4.49 -18.85
N MET A 82 14.35 4.17 -19.17
CA MET A 82 13.55 4.93 -20.12
C MET A 82 13.30 6.37 -19.65
N PRO A 83 13.14 7.36 -20.56
CA PRO A 83 12.85 8.75 -20.20
C PRO A 83 11.49 8.90 -19.51
N TRP A 84 11.27 10.03 -18.82
CA TRP A 84 10.01 10.29 -18.10
C TRP A 84 8.76 10.29 -19.02
N SER A 85 8.93 10.66 -20.29
CA SER A 85 7.86 10.61 -21.29
C SER A 85 7.34 9.18 -21.54
N ALA A 86 8.15 8.16 -21.30
CA ALA A 86 7.76 6.76 -21.52
C ALA A 86 6.72 6.25 -20.50
N LEU A 87 6.52 6.95 -19.38
CA LEU A 87 5.43 6.65 -18.43
C LEU A 87 4.05 6.76 -19.11
N PHE A 88 3.88 7.76 -19.97
CA PHE A 88 2.62 8.04 -20.63
C PHE A 88 2.53 7.45 -22.05
N SER A 89 3.51 6.62 -22.44
CA SER A 89 3.46 5.85 -23.68
C SER A 89 2.28 4.88 -23.68
N VAL A 90 1.78 4.50 -24.87
CA VAL A 90 0.63 3.59 -25.04
C VAL A 90 0.79 2.28 -24.27
N ALA A 91 2.02 1.78 -24.15
CA ALA A 91 2.33 0.56 -23.41
C ALA A 91 2.20 0.70 -21.88
N ASN A 92 2.57 1.86 -21.33
CA ASN A 92 2.70 2.05 -19.88
C ASN A 92 1.61 2.93 -19.26
N ARG A 93 0.92 3.74 -20.08
CA ARG A 93 -0.11 4.70 -19.63
C ARG A 93 -1.17 4.06 -18.74
N ARG A 94 -1.55 2.80 -19.03
CA ARG A 94 -2.53 2.06 -18.23
C ARG A 94 -1.98 1.74 -16.84
N ARG A 95 -0.75 1.22 -16.76
CA ARG A 95 -0.08 0.88 -15.49
C ARG A 95 0.09 2.14 -14.63
N THR A 96 0.62 3.19 -15.25
CA THR A 96 0.80 4.49 -14.58
C THR A 96 -0.53 5.08 -14.15
N SER A 97 -1.59 5.03 -14.97
CA SER A 97 -2.91 5.52 -14.56
C SER A 97 -3.50 4.76 -13.37
N ILE A 98 -3.26 3.44 -13.27
CA ILE A 98 -3.74 2.64 -12.13
C ILE A 98 -2.99 3.03 -10.86
N ALA A 99 -1.67 3.18 -10.94
CA ALA A 99 -0.84 3.62 -9.80
C ALA A 99 -1.19 5.04 -9.33
N LEU A 100 -1.38 5.99 -10.26
CA LEU A 100 -1.82 7.35 -9.95
C LEU A 100 -3.21 7.36 -9.29
N ALA A 101 -4.15 6.60 -9.85
CA ALA A 101 -5.54 6.59 -9.38
C ALA A 101 -5.68 5.98 -7.99
N ILE A 102 -5.05 4.84 -7.68
CA ILE A 102 -5.13 4.24 -6.34
C ILE A 102 -4.52 5.16 -5.27
N MET A 103 -3.40 5.82 -5.60
CA MET A 103 -2.73 6.81 -4.74
C MET A 103 -3.58 8.06 -4.49
N ALA A 104 -4.30 8.53 -5.50
CA ALA A 104 -5.20 9.67 -5.37
C ALA A 104 -6.46 9.29 -4.58
N LEU A 105 -7.09 8.16 -4.93
CA LEU A 105 -8.33 7.70 -4.30
C LEU A 105 -8.15 7.49 -2.79
N GLN A 106 -7.03 6.89 -2.33
CA GLN A 106 -6.85 6.66 -0.90
C GLN A 106 -6.89 7.96 -0.07
N GLN A 107 -6.43 9.07 -0.62
CA GLN A 107 -6.38 10.36 0.09
C GLN A 107 -7.75 11.02 0.18
N LEU A 108 -8.65 10.74 -0.76
CA LEU A 108 -10.01 11.26 -0.77
C LEU A 108 -10.88 10.70 0.35
N THR A 109 -10.38 9.78 1.17
CA THR A 109 -11.13 9.29 2.35
C THR A 109 -10.49 9.71 3.67
N SER A 110 -9.20 10.04 3.68
CA SER A 110 -8.35 9.84 4.87
C SER A 110 -8.61 10.76 6.08
N LYS A 111 -9.45 11.80 5.99
CA LYS A 111 -9.55 12.81 7.06
C LYS A 111 -10.99 13.26 7.33
N VAL A 112 -11.54 12.79 8.45
CA VAL A 112 -12.74 13.36 9.07
C VAL A 112 -12.29 14.16 10.29
N GLY A 113 -12.73 15.41 10.41
CA GLY A 113 -12.29 16.30 11.47
C GLY A 113 -12.66 15.78 12.85
N LEU A 114 -11.67 15.73 13.73
CA LEU A 114 -11.86 15.37 15.12
C LEU A 114 -12.29 16.61 15.91
N GLY A 115 -13.44 16.55 16.57
CA GLY A 115 -13.95 17.63 17.43
C GLY A 115 -13.16 17.79 18.74
N ASP A 116 -13.82 18.26 19.80
CA ASP A 116 -13.17 18.70 21.06
C ASP A 116 -12.30 17.65 21.79
N MET A 117 -12.46 16.36 21.48
CA MET A 117 -11.61 15.26 22.01
C MET A 117 -10.54 14.79 21.01
N ALA A 118 -10.07 15.69 20.14
CA ALA A 118 -9.14 15.38 19.06
C ALA A 118 -7.88 14.63 19.53
N PHE A 119 -7.32 15.00 20.68
CA PHE A 119 -6.11 14.36 21.19
C PHE A 119 -6.34 12.88 21.58
N THR A 120 -7.38 12.59 22.35
CA THR A 120 -7.68 11.22 22.81
C THR A 120 -8.00 10.31 21.63
N TYR A 121 -8.83 10.78 20.69
CA TYR A 121 -9.16 10.00 19.51
C TYR A 121 -7.97 9.82 18.57
N ALA A 122 -7.10 10.82 18.43
CA ALA A 122 -5.86 10.66 17.67
C ALA A 122 -4.93 9.62 18.32
N ALA A 123 -4.79 9.62 19.64
CA ALA A 123 -3.97 8.63 20.34
C ALA A 123 -4.50 7.20 20.16
N VAL A 124 -5.81 7.00 20.33
CA VAL A 124 -6.46 5.70 20.09
C VAL A 124 -6.29 5.27 18.64
N ASN A 125 -6.50 6.18 17.69
CA ASN A 125 -6.32 5.91 16.26
C ASN A 125 -4.92 5.40 15.92
N ASN A 126 -3.87 6.04 16.47
CA ASN A 126 -2.49 5.61 16.26
C ASN A 126 -2.19 4.24 16.88
N GLY A 127 -2.78 3.92 18.04
CA GLY A 127 -2.67 2.58 18.62
C GLY A 127 -3.32 1.52 17.74
N VAL A 128 -4.55 1.78 17.28
CA VAL A 128 -5.30 0.89 16.40
C VAL A 128 -4.61 0.73 15.04
N SER A 129 -3.98 1.78 14.50
CA SER A 129 -3.28 1.73 13.21
C SER A 129 -2.13 0.73 13.20
N VAL A 130 -1.41 0.58 14.33
CA VAL A 130 -0.30 -0.39 14.42
C VAL A 130 -0.83 -1.82 14.33
N VAL A 131 -1.85 -2.16 15.12
CA VAL A 131 -2.45 -3.50 15.14
C VAL A 131 -3.08 -3.83 13.79
N THR A 132 -3.81 -2.89 13.22
CA THR A 132 -4.51 -3.08 11.93
C THR A 132 -3.55 -3.15 10.75
N ALA A 133 -2.39 -2.48 10.81
CA ALA A 133 -1.33 -2.67 9.82
C ALA A 133 -0.77 -4.10 9.83
N LEU A 134 -0.58 -4.71 11.00
CA LEU A 134 -0.16 -6.12 11.12
C LEU A 134 -1.19 -7.07 10.51
N ILE A 135 -2.48 -6.84 10.81
CA ILE A 135 -3.58 -7.60 10.21
C ILE A 135 -3.59 -7.41 8.69
N GLY A 136 -3.41 -6.17 8.22
CA GLY A 136 -3.36 -5.84 6.80
C GLY A 136 -2.30 -6.63 6.04
N MET A 137 -1.08 -6.75 6.59
CA MET A 137 -0.02 -7.56 5.97
C MET A 137 -0.48 -9.00 5.73
N ILE A 138 -1.07 -9.64 6.75
CA ILE A 138 -1.59 -11.02 6.63
C ILE A 138 -2.72 -11.07 5.58
N LEU A 139 -3.63 -10.10 5.56
CA LEU A 139 -4.74 -10.07 4.62
C LEU A 139 -4.26 -9.96 3.16
N PHE A 140 -3.26 -9.13 2.88
CA PHE A 140 -2.73 -8.95 1.52
C PHE A 140 -2.07 -10.21 0.96
N ASP A 141 -1.39 -10.96 1.82
CA ASP A 141 -0.75 -12.21 1.44
C ASP A 141 -1.77 -13.34 1.32
N THR A 142 -2.78 -13.39 2.20
CA THR A 142 -3.77 -14.49 2.26
C THR A 142 -4.98 -14.35 1.35
N PHE A 143 -5.41 -13.14 0.99
CA PHE A 143 -6.59 -12.91 0.14
C PHE A 143 -6.27 -12.21 -1.18
N GLY A 144 -5.08 -11.63 -1.32
CA GLY A 144 -4.66 -10.92 -2.54
C GLY A 144 -5.03 -9.44 -2.52
N ARG A 145 -4.43 -8.68 -3.44
CA ARG A 145 -4.44 -7.22 -3.39
C ARG A 145 -5.79 -6.67 -3.80
N ARG A 146 -6.40 -7.24 -4.84
CA ARG A 146 -7.65 -6.72 -5.42
C ARG A 146 -8.83 -6.97 -4.50
N ASP A 147 -8.95 -8.20 -3.98
CA ASP A 147 -10.09 -8.62 -3.17
C ASP A 147 -10.09 -7.89 -1.82
N VAL A 148 -8.94 -7.75 -1.15
CA VAL A 148 -8.83 -6.99 0.12
C VAL A 148 -9.17 -5.52 -0.09
N THR A 149 -8.65 -4.91 -1.15
CA THR A 149 -8.92 -3.49 -1.44
C THR A 149 -10.40 -3.26 -1.77
N PHE A 150 -11.01 -4.14 -2.56
CA PHE A 150 -12.42 -4.02 -2.95
C PHE A 150 -13.37 -4.10 -1.75
N HIS A 151 -13.19 -5.08 -0.87
CA HIS A 151 -14.01 -5.21 0.34
C HIS A 151 -13.70 -4.08 1.32
N GLY A 152 -12.44 -3.64 1.43
CA GLY A 152 -12.03 -2.49 2.24
C GLY A 152 -12.81 -1.22 1.89
N TRP A 153 -12.93 -0.88 0.60
CA TRP A 153 -13.70 0.29 0.16
C TRP A 153 -15.18 0.23 0.54
N TRP A 154 -15.82 -0.94 0.42
CA TRP A 154 -17.22 -1.12 0.79
C TRP A 154 -17.44 -0.98 2.30
N VAL A 155 -16.61 -1.64 3.10
CA VAL A 155 -16.68 -1.55 4.57
C VAL A 155 -16.46 -0.09 5.02
N GLN A 156 -15.51 0.60 4.40
CA GLN A 156 -15.23 2.00 4.68
C GLN A 156 -16.40 2.92 4.31
N THR A 157 -17.07 2.65 3.18
CA THR A 157 -18.28 3.36 2.76
C THR A 157 -19.40 3.23 3.81
N VAL A 158 -19.60 2.02 4.35
CA VAL A 158 -20.60 1.78 5.41
C VAL A 158 -20.30 2.63 6.65
N PHE A 159 -19.07 2.61 7.16
CA PHE A 159 -18.71 3.39 8.35
C PHE A 159 -18.80 4.91 8.10
N LEU A 160 -18.43 5.39 6.91
CA LEU A 160 -18.58 6.81 6.55
C LEU A 160 -20.06 7.23 6.47
N CYS A 161 -20.93 6.37 5.93
CA CYS A 161 -22.37 6.59 5.95
C CYS A 161 -22.94 6.59 7.37
N LEU A 162 -22.46 5.72 8.27
CA LEU A 162 -22.85 5.71 9.68
C LEU A 162 -22.46 7.01 10.39
N ILE A 163 -21.24 7.50 10.17
CA ILE A 163 -20.76 8.78 10.70
C ILE A 163 -21.65 9.93 10.18
N GLY A 164 -21.93 9.96 8.87
CA GLY A 164 -22.82 10.94 8.26
C GLY A 164 -24.25 10.89 8.81
N GLY A 165 -24.80 9.70 9.00
CA GLY A 165 -26.15 9.46 9.50
C GLY A 165 -26.34 9.86 10.95
N LEU A 166 -25.49 9.35 11.85
CA LEU A 166 -25.52 9.66 13.28
C LEU A 166 -25.26 11.15 13.52
N GLY A 167 -24.31 11.73 12.79
CA GLY A 167 -24.00 13.14 12.91
C GLY A 167 -25.02 14.09 12.29
N SER A 168 -25.96 13.61 11.47
CA SER A 168 -27.06 14.41 10.91
C SER A 168 -28.27 14.54 11.83
N LYS A 169 -28.33 13.79 12.94
CA LYS A 169 -29.44 13.87 13.91
C LYS A 169 -29.47 15.25 14.58
N VAL A 170 -30.67 15.85 14.64
CA VAL A 170 -30.92 17.19 15.22
C VAL A 170 -30.72 17.18 16.74
N HIS A 171 -31.19 16.14 17.42
CA HIS A 171 -30.98 15.91 18.85
C HIS A 171 -30.06 14.70 19.00
N ARG A 172 -28.78 14.95 19.31
CA ARG A 172 -27.80 13.88 19.52
C ARG A 172 -27.84 13.44 20.98
N THR A 173 -28.04 12.16 21.20
CA THR A 173 -27.85 11.54 22.51
C THR A 173 -26.36 11.30 22.76
N ILE A 174 -26.01 10.99 24.01
CA ILE A 174 -24.66 10.55 24.36
C ILE A 174 -24.30 9.26 23.60
N SER A 175 -25.25 8.33 23.42
CA SER A 175 -25.05 7.10 22.63
C SER A 175 -24.66 7.40 21.19
N ASP A 176 -25.38 8.32 20.53
CA ASP A 176 -25.09 8.70 19.14
C ASP A 176 -23.66 9.25 18.97
N THR A 177 -23.17 9.97 19.97
CA THR A 177 -21.82 10.55 19.94
C THR A 177 -20.74 9.48 20.12
N ILE A 178 -20.99 8.49 21.00
CA ILE A 178 -20.09 7.34 21.20
C ILE A 178 -20.07 6.45 19.94
N GLU A 179 -21.23 6.15 19.37
CA GLU A 179 -21.36 5.34 18.15
C GLU A 179 -20.69 6.00 16.94
N MET A 180 -20.79 7.33 16.82
CA MET A 180 -20.10 8.09 15.78
C MET A 180 -18.57 8.01 15.97
N ALA A 181 -18.08 8.16 17.19
CA ALA A 181 -16.66 8.03 17.50
C ALA A 181 -16.13 6.61 17.26
N ALA A 182 -16.88 5.59 17.64
CA ALA A 182 -16.56 4.18 17.37
C ALA A 182 -16.50 3.91 15.86
N SER A 183 -17.48 4.42 15.11
CA SER A 183 -17.52 4.32 13.64
C SER A 183 -16.31 4.99 12.99
N PHE A 184 -15.83 6.12 13.54
CA PHE A 184 -14.61 6.78 13.07
C PHE A 184 -13.35 5.94 13.31
N ILE A 185 -13.22 5.32 14.48
CA ILE A 185 -12.08 4.45 14.80
C ILE A 185 -12.09 3.20 13.91
N LEU A 186 -13.25 2.58 13.70
CA LEU A 186 -13.41 1.41 12.83
C LEU A 186 -13.16 1.76 11.36
N TYR A 187 -13.65 2.92 10.91
CA TYR A 187 -13.33 3.49 9.61
C TYR A 187 -11.81 3.58 9.40
N ALA A 188 -11.08 4.15 10.36
CA ALA A 188 -9.64 4.30 10.26
C ALA A 188 -8.90 2.96 10.36
N ALA A 189 -9.38 2.04 11.21
CA ALA A 189 -8.86 0.67 11.29
C ALA A 189 -8.89 -0.03 9.92
N VAL A 190 -10.02 0.09 9.21
CA VAL A 190 -10.19 -0.49 7.86
C VAL A 190 -9.25 0.19 6.87
N LEU A 191 -9.13 1.52 6.92
CA LEU A 191 -8.18 2.28 6.08
C LEU A 191 -6.74 1.76 6.25
N HIS A 192 -6.29 1.57 7.50
CA HIS A 192 -4.93 1.11 7.81
C HIS A 192 -4.71 -0.37 7.49
N ALA A 193 -5.72 -1.22 7.60
CA ALA A 193 -5.63 -2.64 7.25
C ALA A 193 -5.70 -2.90 5.74
N THR A 194 -6.32 -2.00 4.97
CA THR A 194 -6.62 -2.25 3.55
C THR A 194 -6.04 -1.18 2.63
N LEU A 195 -6.75 -0.06 2.43
CA LEU A 195 -6.41 0.94 1.41
C LEU A 195 -5.00 1.52 1.56
N GLY A 196 -4.57 1.81 2.79
CA GLY A 196 -3.28 2.41 3.08
C GLY A 196 -2.13 1.58 2.48
N PRO A 197 -1.91 0.35 2.95
CA PRO A 197 -0.89 -0.53 2.40
C PRO A 197 -1.15 -0.90 0.92
N ALA A 198 -2.40 -1.18 0.55
CA ALA A 198 -2.75 -1.57 -0.82
C ALA A 198 -2.24 -0.59 -1.87
N ALA A 199 -2.42 0.70 -1.62
CA ALA A 199 -2.02 1.73 -2.57
C ALA A 199 -0.50 1.69 -2.82
N TYR A 200 0.31 1.63 -1.77
CA TYR A 200 1.77 1.66 -1.88
C TYR A 200 2.32 0.36 -2.49
N ILE A 201 1.79 -0.79 -2.08
CA ILE A 201 2.17 -2.11 -2.63
C ILE A 201 1.82 -2.15 -4.12
N THR A 202 0.60 -1.80 -4.49
CA THR A 202 0.15 -1.83 -5.88
C THR A 202 0.94 -0.86 -6.77
N ALA A 203 1.23 0.35 -6.29
CA ALA A 203 2.04 1.32 -7.04
C ALA A 203 3.49 0.82 -7.28
N ALA A 204 4.06 0.09 -6.31
CA ALA A 204 5.39 -0.51 -6.44
C ALA A 204 5.41 -1.71 -7.42
N GLU A 205 4.36 -2.54 -7.42
CA GLU A 205 4.25 -3.75 -8.25
C GLU A 205 3.88 -3.45 -9.72
N LEU A 206 3.12 -2.37 -9.99
CA LEU A 206 2.63 -2.04 -11.34
C LEU A 206 3.69 -1.53 -12.33
N GLY A 207 4.75 -0.90 -11.80
CA GLY A 207 5.79 -0.31 -12.64
C GLY A 207 6.61 -1.38 -13.34
N THR A 208 6.92 -1.18 -14.63
CA THR A 208 7.90 -2.01 -15.36
C THR A 208 9.29 -1.82 -14.76
N ALA A 209 10.21 -2.78 -14.94
CA ALA A 209 11.57 -2.69 -14.38
C ALA A 209 12.28 -1.34 -14.63
N THR A 210 12.11 -0.77 -15.84
CA THR A 210 12.71 0.52 -16.26
C THR A 210 12.01 1.77 -15.72
N LEU A 211 10.73 1.68 -15.37
CA LEU A 211 9.90 2.82 -14.99
C LEU A 211 9.36 2.72 -13.56
N ARG A 212 9.70 1.67 -12.82
CA ARG A 212 9.17 1.39 -11.47
C ARG A 212 9.43 2.52 -10.50
N GLU A 213 10.70 2.95 -10.39
CA GLU A 213 11.10 4.09 -9.56
C GLU A 213 10.31 5.36 -9.93
N LYS A 214 10.17 5.64 -11.23
CA LYS A 214 9.48 6.84 -11.74
C LYS A 214 7.97 6.79 -11.51
N THR A 215 7.36 5.62 -11.70
CA THR A 215 5.93 5.36 -11.47
C THR A 215 5.59 5.53 -9.99
N MET A 216 6.44 5.00 -9.10
CA MET A 216 6.28 5.17 -7.67
C MET A 216 6.44 6.64 -7.25
N ALA A 217 7.46 7.33 -7.77
CA ALA A 217 7.72 8.73 -7.46
C ALA A 217 6.55 9.65 -7.86
N ILE A 218 6.05 9.55 -9.10
CA ILE A 218 4.95 10.40 -9.56
C ILE A 218 3.62 10.09 -8.84
N SER A 219 3.36 8.81 -8.53
CA SER A 219 2.15 8.40 -7.82
C SER A 219 2.18 8.85 -6.36
N THR A 220 3.33 8.77 -5.71
CA THR A 220 3.52 9.30 -4.34
C THR A 220 3.45 10.82 -4.32
N ALA A 221 4.01 11.51 -5.31
CA ALA A 221 3.87 12.97 -5.41
C ALA A 221 2.40 13.36 -5.57
N LEU A 222 1.63 12.67 -6.42
CA LEU A 222 0.19 12.89 -6.57
C LEU A 222 -0.55 12.63 -5.26
N ASN A 223 -0.20 11.56 -4.53
CA ASN A 223 -0.77 11.26 -3.22
C ASN A 223 -0.58 12.44 -2.23
N VAL A 224 0.60 13.04 -2.19
CA VAL A 224 0.86 14.20 -1.33
C VAL A 224 0.03 15.41 -1.77
N VAL A 225 -0.06 15.67 -3.08
CA VAL A 225 -0.85 16.80 -3.62
C VAL A 225 -2.34 16.63 -3.31
N VAL A 226 -2.92 15.46 -3.57
CA VAL A 226 -4.33 15.19 -3.26
C VAL A 226 -4.56 15.23 -1.75
N GLY A 227 -3.63 14.69 -0.96
CA GLY A 227 -3.66 14.79 0.50
C GLY A 227 -3.67 16.23 1.01
N PHE A 228 -2.85 17.10 0.42
CA PHE A 228 -2.84 18.53 0.71
C PHE A 228 -4.19 19.16 0.40
N VAL A 229 -4.77 18.90 -0.77
CA VAL A 229 -6.09 19.43 -1.16
C VAL A 229 -7.16 18.99 -0.17
N VAL A 230 -7.20 17.70 0.20
CA VAL A 230 -8.17 17.17 1.17
C VAL A 230 -7.98 17.81 2.55
N VAL A 231 -6.75 17.87 3.07
CA VAL A 231 -6.45 18.52 4.36
C VAL A 231 -6.85 19.99 4.35
N TYR A 232 -6.53 20.71 3.28
CA TYR A 232 -6.79 22.13 3.17
C TYR A 232 -8.29 22.41 3.09
N THR A 233 -9.04 21.62 2.32
CA THR A 233 -10.48 21.82 2.11
C THR A 233 -11.35 21.31 3.27
N THR A 234 -10.92 20.27 3.99
CA THR A 234 -11.71 19.63 5.06
C THR A 234 -12.20 20.61 6.15
N PRO A 235 -11.37 21.51 6.71
CA PRO A 235 -11.83 22.50 7.68
C PRO A 235 -12.92 23.43 7.14
N TYR A 236 -12.78 23.91 5.89
CA TYR A 236 -13.79 24.78 5.25
C TYR A 236 -15.10 24.04 4.95
N LEU A 237 -15.06 22.71 4.79
CA LEU A 237 -16.27 21.92 4.66
C LEU A 237 -16.94 21.65 6.02
N LEU A 238 -16.15 21.54 7.08
CA LEU A 238 -16.63 21.22 8.43
C LEU A 238 -17.24 22.40 9.17
N SER A 239 -16.61 23.58 9.15
CA SER A 239 -16.99 24.72 10.01
C SER A 239 -17.28 26.01 9.23
N THR A 240 -18.00 26.93 9.88
CA THR A 240 -18.28 28.28 9.36
C THR A 240 -17.01 29.14 9.34
N PRO A 241 -16.81 30.02 8.32
CA PRO A 241 -17.78 30.53 7.35
C PRO A 241 -17.95 29.68 6.07
N GLY A 242 -17.43 28.46 6.02
CA GLY A 242 -17.54 27.59 4.85
C GLY A 242 -18.89 26.84 4.75
N ALA A 243 -18.87 25.64 4.16
CA ALA A 243 -20.08 24.89 3.79
C ALA A 243 -20.90 24.37 4.99
N ASN A 244 -20.34 24.43 6.22
CA ASN A 244 -20.99 24.02 7.47
C ASN A 244 -21.69 22.65 7.38
N LEU A 245 -21.05 21.69 6.70
CA LEU A 245 -21.59 20.34 6.55
C LEU A 245 -21.51 19.58 7.88
N GLY A 246 -20.59 19.96 8.77
CA GLY A 246 -20.32 19.22 10.01
C GLY A 246 -20.12 17.74 9.71
N ALA A 247 -20.84 16.88 10.44
CA ALA A 247 -20.74 15.44 10.25
C ALA A 247 -21.32 14.92 8.91
N LYS A 248 -22.13 15.71 8.19
CA LYS A 248 -22.62 15.34 6.84
C LYS A 248 -21.50 15.19 5.83
N LEU A 249 -20.31 15.73 6.13
CA LEU A 249 -19.11 15.50 5.35
C LEU A 249 -18.78 14.00 5.19
N GLY A 250 -19.18 13.16 6.14
CA GLY A 250 -19.08 11.71 6.03
C GLY A 250 -19.73 11.14 4.76
N TYR A 251 -20.86 11.70 4.30
CA TYR A 251 -21.52 11.27 3.05
C TYR A 251 -20.73 11.63 1.80
N VAL A 252 -20.03 12.77 1.80
CA VAL A 252 -19.18 13.18 0.68
C VAL A 252 -18.03 12.19 0.52
N TRP A 253 -17.36 11.88 1.63
CA TRP A 253 -16.28 10.89 1.65
C TRP A 253 -16.80 9.47 1.35
N ALA A 254 -18.00 9.10 1.81
CA ALA A 254 -18.63 7.83 1.46
C ALA A 254 -18.88 7.72 -0.05
N GLY A 255 -19.27 8.81 -0.71
CA GLY A 255 -19.41 8.86 -2.16
C GLY A 255 -18.09 8.58 -2.88
N PHE A 256 -16.99 9.21 -2.45
CA PHE A 256 -15.66 8.92 -2.98
C PHE A 256 -15.22 7.48 -2.69
N ALA A 257 -15.57 6.94 -1.53
CA ALA A 257 -15.28 5.56 -1.17
C ALA A 257 -16.02 4.54 -2.05
N GLY A 258 -17.30 4.78 -2.33
CA GLY A 258 -18.08 3.96 -3.26
C GLY A 258 -17.56 4.02 -4.68
N VAL A 259 -17.16 5.21 -5.16
CA VAL A 259 -16.49 5.36 -6.46
C VAL A 259 -15.16 4.61 -6.48
N GLY A 260 -14.41 4.62 -5.38
CA GLY A 260 -13.19 3.83 -5.19
C GLY A 260 -13.45 2.32 -5.34
N ALA A 261 -14.50 1.79 -4.70
CA ALA A 261 -14.89 0.38 -4.85
C ALA A 261 -15.20 0.00 -6.31
N ILE A 262 -15.98 0.84 -7.00
CA ILE A 262 -16.32 0.64 -8.41
C ILE A 262 -15.05 0.67 -9.27
N TRP A 263 -14.16 1.62 -9.01
CA TRP A 263 -12.90 1.74 -9.73
C TRP A 263 -12.01 0.50 -9.56
N VAL A 264 -11.89 -0.02 -8.32
CA VAL A 264 -11.13 -1.25 -8.04
C VAL A 264 -11.69 -2.44 -8.82
N TRP A 265 -13.01 -2.56 -8.92
CA TRP A 265 -13.63 -3.65 -9.66
C TRP A 265 -13.21 -3.68 -11.14
N PHE A 266 -13.20 -2.52 -11.80
CA PHE A 266 -12.93 -2.43 -13.24
C PHE A 266 -11.44 -2.32 -13.59
N PHE A 267 -10.65 -1.58 -12.81
CA PHE A 267 -9.32 -1.15 -13.21
C PHE A 267 -8.18 -1.79 -12.42
N MET A 268 -8.40 -2.22 -11.18
CA MET A 268 -7.35 -2.81 -10.36
C MET A 268 -7.11 -4.28 -10.75
N PRO A 269 -5.90 -4.65 -11.21
CA PRO A 269 -5.55 -6.04 -11.47
C PRO A 269 -5.28 -6.80 -10.17
N GLU A 270 -5.37 -8.13 -10.23
CA GLU A 270 -4.82 -8.99 -9.18
C GLU A 270 -3.34 -9.26 -9.47
N LEU A 271 -2.48 -9.00 -8.47
CA LEU A 271 -1.01 -9.07 -8.58
C LEU A 271 -0.40 -10.12 -7.63
N ARG A 272 -1.23 -10.78 -6.83
CA ARG A 272 -0.78 -11.80 -5.88
C ARG A 272 -0.07 -12.97 -6.58
N GLU A 273 1.02 -13.43 -5.95
CA GLU A 273 1.81 -14.61 -6.35
C GLU A 273 2.30 -14.53 -7.80
N ARG A 274 2.58 -13.32 -8.29
CA ARG A 274 3.14 -13.10 -9.62
C ARG A 274 4.52 -12.47 -9.53
N GLY A 275 5.44 -13.00 -10.32
CA GLY A 275 6.72 -12.34 -10.55
C GLY A 275 6.51 -10.98 -11.21
N LEU A 276 7.40 -10.02 -10.96
CA LEU A 276 7.33 -8.69 -11.56
C LEU A 276 7.38 -8.75 -13.10
N GLU A 277 8.07 -9.76 -13.62
CA GLU A 277 8.21 -10.07 -15.04
C GLU A 277 6.90 -10.66 -15.61
N GLU A 278 6.18 -11.47 -14.83
CA GLU A 278 4.86 -12.00 -15.22
C GLU A 278 3.80 -10.89 -15.27
N VAL A 279 3.87 -9.93 -14.34
CA VAL A 279 3.04 -8.72 -14.39
C VAL A 279 3.31 -7.98 -15.69
N ASP A 280 4.56 -7.91 -16.14
CA ASP A 280 4.91 -7.27 -17.40
C ASP A 280 4.26 -7.96 -18.62
N GLU A 281 4.24 -9.29 -18.64
CA GLU A 281 3.57 -10.10 -19.68
C GLU A 281 2.05 -9.87 -19.70
N LEU A 282 1.39 -9.81 -18.53
CA LEU A 282 -0.06 -9.61 -18.43
C LEU A 282 -0.52 -8.29 -19.04
N PHE A 283 0.25 -7.22 -18.81
CA PHE A 283 -0.03 -5.93 -19.41
C PHE A 283 0.31 -5.90 -20.90
N ALA A 284 1.34 -6.62 -21.36
CA ALA A 284 1.66 -6.76 -22.77
C ALA A 284 0.55 -7.52 -23.54
N ALA A 285 -0.06 -8.53 -22.92
CA ALA A 285 -1.21 -9.26 -23.45
C ALA A 285 -2.51 -8.42 -23.51
N ARG A 286 -2.50 -7.18 -23.02
CA ARG A 286 -3.63 -6.23 -23.02
C ARG A 286 -4.92 -6.78 -22.41
N LEU A 287 -4.83 -7.74 -21.49
CA LEU A 287 -5.99 -8.33 -20.84
C LEU A 287 -6.72 -7.29 -19.96
N PRO A 288 -8.05 -7.35 -19.81
CA PRO A 288 -8.74 -6.51 -18.84
C PRO A 288 -8.37 -6.90 -17.40
N ALA A 289 -8.36 -5.93 -16.48
CA ALA A 289 -7.75 -6.10 -15.15
C ALA A 289 -8.39 -7.24 -14.34
N TRP A 290 -9.71 -7.44 -14.51
CA TRP A 290 -10.47 -8.50 -13.84
C TRP A 290 -10.20 -9.92 -14.37
N ARG A 291 -9.45 -10.10 -15.47
CA ARG A 291 -9.09 -11.41 -16.03
C ARG A 291 -7.68 -11.88 -15.64
N PHE A 292 -6.90 -11.05 -14.94
CA PHE A 292 -5.51 -11.37 -14.58
C PHE A 292 -5.40 -12.63 -13.73
N LYS A 293 -6.38 -12.87 -12.85
CA LYS A 293 -6.43 -14.07 -11.99
C LYS A 293 -6.45 -15.40 -12.76
N LYS A 294 -6.99 -15.42 -14.00
CA LYS A 294 -7.20 -16.66 -14.77
C LYS A 294 -6.17 -16.91 -15.87
N HIS A 295 -5.22 -16.00 -16.07
CA HIS A 295 -4.24 -16.13 -17.16
C HIS A 295 -2.98 -16.84 -16.68
N GLU A 296 -2.58 -17.89 -17.39
CA GLU A 296 -1.30 -18.57 -17.17
C GLU A 296 -0.22 -17.83 -17.98
N CYS A 297 0.83 -17.36 -17.29
CA CYS A 297 1.96 -16.67 -17.93
C CYS A 297 2.97 -17.69 -18.47
N SER A 298 3.83 -17.26 -19.40
CA SER A 298 4.81 -18.13 -20.05
C SER A 298 5.91 -18.58 -19.08
N SER A 299 6.52 -19.74 -19.34
CA SER A 299 7.33 -20.56 -18.43
C SER A 299 8.62 -19.93 -17.87
N LEU A 300 8.98 -18.70 -18.23
CA LEU A 300 10.15 -17.98 -17.70
C LEU A 300 9.88 -17.36 -16.31
N GLY A 301 8.64 -16.95 -16.02
CA GLY A 301 8.22 -16.50 -14.68
C GLY A 301 7.80 -17.63 -13.75
N GLN A 302 7.30 -18.73 -14.33
CA GLN A 302 6.93 -19.94 -13.59
C GLN A 302 8.11 -20.51 -12.81
N GLY A 303 9.35 -20.42 -13.30
CA GLY A 303 10.52 -20.96 -12.61
C GLY A 303 10.72 -20.39 -11.20
N VAL A 304 10.52 -19.10 -11.00
CA VAL A 304 10.77 -18.45 -9.70
C VAL A 304 9.60 -18.70 -8.72
N VAL A 305 8.35 -18.57 -9.20
CA VAL A 305 7.16 -18.73 -8.35
C VAL A 305 6.83 -20.20 -8.04
N SER A 306 7.12 -21.13 -8.96
CA SER A 306 6.90 -22.57 -8.73
C SER A 306 7.87 -23.17 -7.72
N ILE A 307 9.06 -22.57 -7.57
CA ILE A 307 10.04 -22.98 -6.55
C ILE A 307 9.54 -22.61 -5.15
N ASP A 308 9.05 -21.39 -4.94
CA ASP A 308 8.49 -20.97 -3.65
C ASP A 308 7.27 -21.82 -3.25
N LYS A 309 6.32 -22.04 -4.18
CA LYS A 309 5.13 -22.89 -3.93
C LYS A 309 5.46 -24.36 -3.70
N GLY A 310 6.44 -24.89 -4.44
CA GLY A 310 6.93 -26.26 -4.24
C GLY A 310 7.63 -26.43 -2.89
N GLN A 311 8.12 -25.35 -2.28
CA GLN A 311 8.77 -25.34 -0.97
C GLN A 311 7.76 -25.22 0.18
N GLU A 312 6.75 -24.35 0.08
CA GLU A 312 5.67 -24.25 1.08
C GLU A 312 4.92 -25.58 1.22
N LEU A 313 4.56 -26.21 0.10
CA LEU A 313 3.85 -27.50 0.11
C LEU A 313 4.72 -28.64 0.68
N LYS A 314 6.04 -28.59 0.46
CA LYS A 314 6.97 -29.56 1.06
C LYS A 314 7.13 -29.35 2.56
N GLN A 315 7.15 -28.10 3.02
CA GLN A 315 7.17 -27.79 4.45
C GLN A 315 5.89 -28.23 5.16
N GLU A 316 4.72 -28.00 4.56
CA GLU A 316 3.45 -28.50 5.10
C GLU A 316 3.41 -30.03 5.19
N LEU A 317 3.91 -30.72 4.15
CA LEU A 317 3.99 -32.18 4.11
C LEU A 317 5.06 -32.76 5.06
N GLU A 318 6.13 -32.03 5.35
CA GLU A 318 7.14 -32.42 6.34
C GLU A 318 6.63 -32.21 7.76
N LEU A 319 5.92 -31.11 8.05
CA LEU A 319 5.28 -30.87 9.35
C LEU A 319 4.20 -31.91 9.66
N GLN A 320 3.43 -32.35 8.66
CA GLN A 320 2.45 -33.44 8.81
C GLN A 320 3.06 -34.83 9.04
N LYS A 321 4.37 -35.03 8.83
CA LYS A 321 5.06 -36.29 9.16
C LYS A 321 5.48 -36.40 10.62
N TYR A 322 5.40 -35.30 11.38
CA TYR A 322 5.80 -35.22 12.78
C TYR A 322 4.62 -35.07 13.75
N GLU A 323 3.37 -35.10 13.25
CA GLU A 323 2.13 -35.30 14.01
C GLU A 323 1.67 -36.76 13.93
#